data_AF-F4C4M9-F1
#
_entry.id   AF-F4C4M9-F1
#
_cell.length_a   1.000
_cell.length_b   1.000
_cell.length_c   1.000
_cell.angle_alpha   90.00
_cell.angle_beta   90.00
_cell.angle_gamma   90.00
#
_symmetry.space_group_name_H-M   'P 1'
#
loop_
_entity.id
_entity.type
_entity.pdbx_description
1 polymer ?
#
loop_
_entity_poly.entity_id
_entity_poly.type
_entity_poly.pdbx_seq_one_letter_code
_entity_poly.pdbx_strand_id
1 'polypeptide(L)'
;MRNNIDKHYGEIIERTIRRNGYSISELSRLMKVNRRSIYNWFNQAKFKSEIIFKIGCALKHDFSNEFPELFSPADFQQAFSKSRSFSDDFLASELEKINYWKDKYISLLEEYNEILAIKGKDAPTSAYMSLKQL
;
A
#
# COMPACT_ATOMS: atom_id res chain seq x y z
N MET A 1 -11.39 37.00 -17.17
CA MET A 1 -12.08 36.16 -16.17
C MET A 1 -11.48 34.76 -16.29
N ARG A 2 -10.84 34.23 -15.23
CA ARG A 2 -10.27 32.88 -15.27
C ARG A 2 -11.43 31.88 -15.18
N ASN A 3 -11.60 31.05 -16.20
CA ASN A 3 -12.51 29.91 -16.20
C ASN A 3 -12.11 29.00 -15.03
N ASN A 4 -12.89 29.03 -13.95
CA ASN A 4 -12.78 28.06 -12.88
C ASN A 4 -13.41 26.78 -13.44
N ILE A 5 -12.61 25.97 -14.15
CA ILE A 5 -12.95 24.56 -14.36
C ILE A 5 -13.18 24.02 -12.96
N ASP A 6 -14.44 23.74 -12.62
CA ASP A 6 -14.82 23.20 -11.31
C ASP A 6 -13.94 21.97 -11.05
N LYS A 7 -12.94 22.15 -10.17
CA LYS A 7 -12.00 21.10 -9.83
C LYS A 7 -12.80 19.94 -9.25
N HIS A 8 -12.67 18.75 -9.84
CA HIS A 8 -13.27 17.56 -9.29
C HIS A 8 -12.36 16.98 -8.20
N TYR A 9 -12.70 17.24 -6.94
CA TYR A 9 -11.82 16.93 -5.80
C TYR A 9 -11.54 15.42 -5.68
N GLY A 10 -12.55 14.58 -5.89
CA GLY A 10 -12.41 13.12 -5.86
C GLY A 10 -11.37 12.57 -6.85
N GLU A 11 -11.49 12.93 -8.13
CA GLU A 11 -10.51 12.60 -9.18
C GLU A 11 -9.08 13.06 -8.86
N ILE A 12 -8.92 14.26 -8.29
CA ILE A 12 -7.59 14.77 -7.90
C ILE A 12 -6.98 13.87 -6.83
N ILE A 13 -7.75 13.54 -5.78
CA ILE A 13 -7.30 12.66 -4.70
C ILE A 13 -6.98 11.26 -5.23
N GLU A 14 -7.84 10.69 -6.07
CA GLU A 14 -7.60 9.38 -6.68
C GLU A 14 -6.30 9.37 -7.48
N ARG A 15 -6.09 10.41 -8.29
CA ARG A 15 -4.89 10.56 -9.10
C ARG A 15 -3.62 10.64 -8.24
N THR A 16 -3.65 11.42 -7.16
CA THR A 16 -2.54 11.50 -6.21
C THR A 16 -2.27 10.14 -5.55
N ILE A 17 -3.32 9.45 -5.10
CA ILE A 17 -3.22 8.10 -4.52
C ILE A 17 -2.55 7.12 -5.48
N ARG A 18 -3.02 7.07 -6.72
CA ARG A 18 -2.52 6.14 -7.72
C ARG A 18 -1.09 6.45 -8.17
N ARG A 19 -0.74 7.74 -8.34
CA ARG A 19 0.60 8.16 -8.77
C ARG A 19 1.67 7.90 -7.73
N ASN A 20 1.35 8.11 -6.45
CA ASN A 20 2.29 7.90 -5.35
C ASN A 20 2.29 6.43 -4.85
N GLY A 21 1.47 5.56 -5.44
CA GLY A 21 1.39 4.15 -5.07
C GLY A 21 0.78 3.89 -3.70
N TYR A 22 -0.03 4.81 -3.17
CA TYR A 22 -0.66 4.64 -1.86
C TYR A 22 -1.70 3.52 -1.87
N SER A 23 -1.71 2.71 -0.81
CA SER A 23 -2.64 1.60 -0.67
C SER A 23 -4.03 2.09 -0.26
N ILE A 24 -5.04 1.87 -1.11
CA ILE A 24 -6.45 2.16 -0.78
C ILE A 24 -6.91 1.34 0.44
N SER A 25 -6.40 0.12 0.58
CA SER A 25 -6.69 -0.72 1.74
C SER A 25 -6.15 -0.11 3.02
N GLU A 26 -4.92 0.43 2.98
CA GLU A 26 -4.31 1.11 4.12
C GLU A 26 -5.05 2.40 4.47
N LEU A 27 -5.33 3.24 3.46
CA LEU A 27 -6.11 4.46 3.64
C LEU A 27 -7.47 4.18 4.28
N SER A 28 -8.16 3.12 3.84
CA SER A 28 -9.45 2.72 4.42
C SER A 28 -9.34 2.36 5.91
N ARG A 29 -8.25 1.69 6.32
CA ARG A 29 -7.97 1.35 7.73
C ARG A 29 -7.68 2.59 8.55
N LEU A 30 -6.81 3.49 8.06
CA LEU A 30 -6.44 4.74 8.74
C LEU A 30 -7.65 5.68 8.92
N MET A 31 -8.49 5.77 7.89
CA MET A 31 -9.70 6.58 7.91
C MET A 31 -10.88 5.91 8.63
N LYS A 32 -10.75 4.65 9.05
CA LYS A 32 -11.81 3.83 9.67
C LYS A 32 -13.10 3.78 8.85
N VAL A 33 -12.97 3.67 7.53
CA VAL A 33 -14.09 3.53 6.60
C VAL A 33 -13.87 2.32 5.70
N ASN A 34 -14.94 1.79 5.11
CA ASN A 34 -14.81 0.69 4.15
C ASN A 34 -14.21 1.18 2.82
N ARG A 35 -13.56 0.27 2.08
CA ARG A 35 -12.97 0.57 0.76
C ARG A 35 -13.97 1.11 -0.26
N ARG A 36 -15.23 0.64 -0.23
CA ARG A 36 -16.31 1.17 -1.09
C ARG A 36 -16.55 2.66 -0.85
N SER A 37 -16.44 3.13 0.39
CA SER A 37 -16.60 4.54 0.72
C SER A 37 -15.49 5.39 0.12
N ILE A 38 -14.24 4.90 0.14
CA ILE A 38 -13.11 5.55 -0.53
C ILE A 38 -13.36 5.65 -2.05
N TYR A 39 -13.81 4.56 -2.69
CA TYR A 39 -14.15 4.61 -4.12
C TYR A 39 -15.30 5.56 -4.44
N ASN A 40 -16.34 5.56 -3.60
CA ASN A 40 -17.44 6.52 -3.74
C ASN A 40 -16.94 7.95 -3.61
N TRP A 41 -15.92 8.19 -2.78
CA TRP A 41 -15.35 9.51 -2.64
C TRP A 41 -14.66 10.00 -3.93
N PHE A 42 -14.02 9.12 -4.68
CA PHE A 42 -13.38 9.51 -5.93
C PHE A 42 -14.36 10.07 -6.98
N ASN A 43 -15.63 9.68 -6.91
CA ASN A 43 -16.69 10.17 -7.80
C ASN A 43 -17.35 11.48 -7.32
N GLN A 44 -16.94 12.05 -6.18
CA GLN A 44 -17.53 13.30 -5.67
C GLN A 44 -16.74 14.52 -6.16
N ALA A 45 -17.45 15.43 -6.84
CA ALA A 45 -16.86 16.65 -7.37
C ALA A 45 -16.35 17.60 -6.28
N LYS A 46 -17.01 17.61 -5.11
CA LYS A 46 -16.64 18.47 -3.98
C LYS A 46 -16.60 17.66 -2.68
N PHE A 47 -15.64 18.02 -1.82
CA PHE A 47 -15.47 17.48 -0.47
C PHE A 47 -15.44 18.59 0.55
N LYS A 48 -15.78 18.24 1.79
CA LYS A 48 -15.40 19.04 2.94
C LYS A 48 -13.87 19.01 3.07
N SER A 49 -13.25 20.19 3.21
CA SER A 49 -11.81 20.34 3.41
C SER A 49 -11.28 19.47 4.56
N GLU A 50 -12.05 19.31 5.63
CA GLU A 50 -11.72 18.42 6.75
C GLU A 50 -11.43 16.97 6.33
N ILE A 51 -12.16 16.43 5.35
CA ILE A 51 -11.97 15.06 4.87
C ILE A 51 -10.65 14.98 4.08
N ILE A 52 -10.40 15.95 3.20
CA ILE A 52 -9.16 16.03 2.40
C ILE A 52 -7.95 16.14 3.34
N PHE A 53 -8.04 16.99 4.36
CA PHE A 53 -6.98 17.15 5.35
C PHE A 53 -6.68 15.84 6.09
N LYS A 54 -7.72 15.11 6.53
CA LYS A 54 -7.54 13.80 7.17
C LYS A 54 -6.88 12.78 6.23
N ILE A 55 -7.27 12.77 4.95
CA ILE A 55 -6.62 11.91 3.95
C ILE A 55 -5.16 12.29 3.78
N GLY A 56 -4.83 13.58 3.68
CA GLY A 56 -3.44 14.06 3.62
C GLY A 56 -2.62 13.65 4.83
N CYS A 57 -3.18 13.76 6.04
CA CYS A 57 -2.55 13.28 7.27
C CYS A 57 -2.33 11.76 7.26
N ALA A 58 -3.32 10.98 6.82
CA ALA A 58 -3.21 9.52 6.72
C ALA A 58 -2.13 9.09 5.73
N LEU A 59 -2.00 9.80 4.60
CA LEU A 59 -1.04 9.50 3.54
C LEU A 59 0.32 10.18 3.73
N LYS A 60 0.45 11.04 4.74
CA LYS A 60 1.56 12.00 4.89
C LYS A 60 1.83 12.80 3.60
N HIS A 61 0.76 13.16 2.89
CA HIS A 61 0.79 13.94 1.66
C HIS A 61 0.25 15.35 1.92
N ASP A 62 0.98 16.36 1.46
CA ASP A 62 0.58 17.75 1.54
C ASP A 62 -0.28 18.12 0.32
N PHE A 63 -1.59 18.26 0.56
CA PHE A 63 -2.57 18.60 -0.46
C PHE A 63 -2.70 20.11 -0.76
N SER A 64 -1.89 20.96 -0.13
CA SER A 64 -1.90 22.41 -0.42
C SER A 64 -1.44 22.75 -1.84
N ASN A 65 -0.69 21.86 -2.50
CA ASN A 65 -0.29 22.02 -3.90
C ASN A 65 -1.47 21.84 -4.85
N GLU A 66 -2.34 20.85 -4.58
CA GLU A 66 -3.51 20.56 -5.39
C GLU A 66 -4.71 21.45 -5.04
N PHE A 67 -4.84 21.82 -3.76
CA PHE A 67 -5.91 22.64 -3.21
C PHE A 67 -5.36 23.87 -2.46
N PRO A 68 -4.62 24.78 -3.13
CA PRO A 68 -4.10 25.99 -2.51
C PRO A 68 -5.21 26.94 -2.03
N GLU A 69 -6.42 26.78 -2.55
CA GLU A 69 -7.62 27.50 -2.09
C GLU A 69 -8.19 26.97 -0.75
N LEU A 70 -7.80 25.78 -0.31
CA LEU A 70 -8.30 25.15 0.91
C LEU A 70 -7.24 25.06 2.01
N PHE A 71 -5.97 24.93 1.65
CA PHE A 71 -4.89 24.65 2.60
C PHE A 71 -3.64 25.46 2.28
N SER A 72 -2.86 25.71 3.33
CA SER A 72 -1.50 26.19 3.27
C SER A 72 -0.52 25.06 3.61
N PRO A 73 0.74 25.11 3.13
CA PRO A 73 1.75 24.12 3.50
C PRO A 73 1.97 24.00 5.03
N ALA A 74 1.74 25.09 5.76
CA ALA A 74 1.89 25.13 7.22
C ALA A 74 0.89 24.21 7.93
N ASP A 75 -0.32 24.03 7.38
CA ASP A 75 -1.37 23.20 7.96
C ASP A 75 -0.91 21.73 8.07
N PHE A 76 -0.24 21.24 7.02
CA PHE A 76 0.25 19.86 6.96
C PHE A 76 1.56 19.66 7.72
N GLN A 77 2.48 20.63 7.68
CA GLN A 77 3.74 20.55 8.43
C GLN A 77 3.50 20.39 9.95
N GLN A 78 2.52 21.12 10.50
CA GLN A 78 2.17 20.98 11.92
C GLN A 78 1.55 19.61 12.22
N ALA A 79 0.73 19.07 11.33
CA ALA A 79 0.11 17.77 11.52
C ALA A 79 1.15 16.63 11.46
N PHE A 80 2.07 16.68 10.50
CA PHE A 80 3.08 15.63 10.32
C PHE A 80 4.08 15.56 11.47
N SER A 81 4.44 16.71 12.05
CA SER A 81 5.32 16.75 13.22
C SER A 81 4.70 16.07 14.45
N LYS A 82 3.39 16.21 14.67
CA LYS A 82 2.65 15.53 15.76
C LYS A 82 2.39 14.04 15.47
N SER A 83 2.23 13.68 14.19
CA SER A 83 1.86 12.33 13.75
C SER A 83 2.98 11.28 13.87
N ARG A 84 4.25 11.69 14.05
CA ARG A 84 5.39 10.75 14.09
C ARG A 84 5.21 9.60 15.10
N SER A 85 4.52 9.81 16.23
CA SER A 85 4.32 8.74 17.22
C SER A 85 3.28 7.70 16.79
N PHE A 86 2.29 8.06 15.96
CA PHE A 86 1.22 7.13 15.56
C PHE A 86 1.58 6.29 14.33
N SER A 87 2.38 6.84 13.42
CA SER A 87 2.79 6.10 12.22
C SER A 87 3.82 5.02 12.50
N ASP A 88 4.64 5.18 13.54
CA ASP A 88 5.71 4.23 13.86
C ASP A 88 5.13 2.91 14.38
N ASP A 89 4.11 2.99 15.24
CA ASP A 89 3.40 1.83 15.79
C ASP A 89 2.61 1.05 14.72
N PHE A 90 2.00 1.78 13.76
CA PHE A 90 1.33 1.15 12.62
C PHE A 90 2.31 0.47 11.66
N LEU A 91 3.41 1.13 11.32
CA LEU A 91 4.45 0.55 10.47
C LEU A 91 5.09 -0.68 11.12
N ALA A 92 5.30 -0.66 12.44
CA ALA A 92 5.77 -1.81 13.19
C ALA A 92 4.79 -2.99 13.08
N SER A 93 3.50 -2.75 13.29
CA SER A 93 2.46 -3.78 13.14
C SER A 93 2.33 -4.33 11.71
N GLU A 94 2.49 -3.47 10.69
CA GLU A 94 2.47 -3.89 9.29
C GLU A 94 3.72 -4.73 8.95
N LEU A 95 4.88 -4.32 9.44
CA LEU A 95 6.13 -5.06 9.26
C LEU A 95 6.08 -6.44 9.93
N GLU A 96 5.49 -6.54 11.12
CA GLU A 96 5.28 -7.81 11.81
C GLU A 96 4.40 -8.77 11.00
N LYS A 97 3.31 -8.26 10.40
CA LYS A 97 2.46 -9.07 9.50
C LYS A 97 3.20 -9.51 8.25
N ILE A 98 4.00 -8.64 7.65
CA ILE A 98 4.82 -8.97 6.48
C ILE A 98 5.80 -10.08 6.83
N ASN A 99 6.49 -9.96 7.96
CA ASN A 99 7.44 -10.98 8.44
C ASN A 99 6.73 -12.31 8.68
N TYR A 100 5.56 -12.31 9.33
CA TYR A 100 4.77 -13.53 9.54
C TYR A 100 4.49 -14.28 8.24
N TRP A 101 4.03 -13.58 7.20
CA TRP A 101 3.75 -14.21 5.90
C TRP A 101 5.01 -14.63 5.15
N LYS A 102 6.09 -13.86 5.28
CA LYS A 102 7.40 -14.20 4.73
C LYS A 102 7.92 -15.50 5.34
N ASP A 103 7.84 -15.66 6.66
CA ASP A 103 8.28 -16.87 7.35
C ASP A 103 7.44 -18.07 6.93
N LYS A 104 6.11 -17.91 6.82
CA LYS A 104 5.22 -18.97 6.30
C LYS A 104 5.58 -19.39 4.88
N TYR A 105 5.96 -18.45 4.01
CA TYR A 105 6.41 -18.75 2.66
C TYR A 105 7.76 -19.49 2.65
N ILE A 106 8.70 -19.09 3.51
CA ILE A 106 10.00 -19.77 3.66
C ILE A 106 9.78 -21.20 4.12
N SER A 107 8.98 -21.44 5.17
CA SER A 107 8.70 -22.79 5.65
C SER A 107 8.07 -23.68 4.59
N LEU A 108 7.17 -23.13 3.77
CA LEU A 108 6.55 -23.88 2.66
C LEU A 108 7.58 -24.25 1.58
N LEU A 109 8.49 -23.33 1.25
CA LEU A 109 9.59 -23.61 0.31
C LEU A 109 10.55 -24.67 0.85
N GLU A 110 10.86 -24.62 2.14
CA GLU A 110 11.73 -25.60 2.81
C GLU A 110 11.08 -27.00 2.77
N GLU A 111 9.82 -27.13 3.19
CA GLU A 111 9.08 -28.40 3.15
C GLU A 111 9.00 -28.97 1.73
N TYR A 112 8.74 -28.11 0.73
CA TYR A 112 8.72 -28.53 -0.67
C TYR A 112 10.09 -29.04 -1.14
N ASN A 113 11.16 -28.34 -0.79
CA ASN A 113 12.53 -28.74 -1.14
C ASN A 113 12.92 -30.07 -0.47
N GLU A 114 12.49 -30.31 0.77
CA GLU A 114 12.69 -31.60 1.45
C GLU A 114 12.00 -32.75 0.71
N ILE A 115 10.74 -32.56 0.31
CA ILE A 115 9.99 -33.56 -0.45
C ILE A 115 10.67 -33.86 -1.80
N LEU A 116 11.16 -32.82 -2.50
CA LEU A 116 11.90 -33.00 -3.74
C LEU A 116 13.22 -33.76 -3.52
N ALA A 117 13.95 -33.45 -2.44
CA ALA A 117 15.19 -34.13 -2.10
C ALA A 117 14.97 -35.62 -1.76
N ILE A 118 13.85 -35.96 -1.11
CA ILE A 118 13.44 -37.35 -0.86
C ILE A 118 13.12 -38.05 -2.19
N LYS A 119 12.26 -37.47 -3.02
CA LYS A 119 11.88 -38.06 -4.33
C LYS A 119 13.06 -38.20 -5.30
N GLY A 120 14.06 -37.32 -5.20
CA GLY A 120 15.30 -37.41 -5.98
C GLY A 120 16.23 -38.54 -5.54
N LYS A 121 16.11 -39.05 -4.31
CA LYS A 121 16.88 -40.20 -3.79
C LYS A 121 16.26 -41.56 -4.15
N ASP A 122 14.97 -41.59 -4.47
CA ASP A 122 14.25 -42.79 -4.90
C ASP A 122 14.29 -43.02 -6.42
N ALA A 123 14.96 -42.15 -7.19
CA ALA A 123 15.22 -42.40 -8.60
C ALA A 123 16.30 -43.51 -8.72
N PRO A 124 16.00 -44.66 -9.36
CA PRO A 124 16.97 -45.74 -9.45
C PRO A 124 18.22 -45.27 -10.21
N THR A 125 19.38 -45.44 -9.57
CA THR A 125 20.76 -45.26 -10.09
C THR A 125 21.05 -46.01 -11.41
N SER A 126 20.07 -46.71 -12.01
CA SER A 126 20.22 -47.53 -13.22
C SER A 126 20.10 -46.75 -14.55
N ALA A 127 19.66 -45.49 -14.55
CA ALA A 127 19.39 -44.78 -15.81
C ALA A 127 20.54 -43.90 -16.35
N TYR A 128 21.63 -43.67 -15.60
CA TYR A 128 22.72 -42.76 -16.02
C TYR A 128 24.01 -43.47 -16.50
N MET A 129 24.05 -44.81 -16.53
CA MET A 129 25.23 -45.58 -16.98
C MET A 129 25.14 -46.13 -18.41
N SER A 130 24.19 -45.71 -19.24
CA SER A 130 24.09 -46.16 -20.65
C SER A 130 24.45 -45.13 -21.73
N LEU A 131 24.94 -43.93 -21.36
CA LEU A 131 25.26 -42.87 -22.33
C LEU A 131 26.75 -42.45 -22.34
N LYS A 132 27.67 -43.36 -21.99
CA LYS A 132 29.12 -43.13 -22.14
C LYS A 132 29.89 -44.30 -22.81
N GLN A 133 29.27 -44.99 -23.76
CA GLN A 133 29.99 -45.97 -24.59
C GLN A 133 29.69 -45.91 -26.10
N LEU A 134 29.31 -44.75 -26.63
CA LEU A 134 29.42 -44.46 -28.06
C LEU A 134 30.08 -43.09 -28.27
#